data_AF-A0A499UQE9-F1
#
_entry.id   AF-A0A499UQE9-F1
#
_cell.length_a   1.000
_cell.length_b   1.000
_cell.length_c   1.000
_cell.angle_alpha   90.00
_cell.angle_beta   90.00
_cell.angle_gamma   90.00
#
_symmetry.space_group_name_H-M   'P 1'
#
loop_
_entity.id
_entity.type
_entity.pdbx_description
1 polymer ?
#
loop_
_entity_poly.entity_id
_entity_poly.type
_entity_poly.pdbx_seq_one_letter_code
_entity_poly.pdbx_strand_id
1 'polypeptide(L)' 'MRGIHNIGGPEVFSLDELGRITLSRKGDNRTVVTDPTAGMFAAVKGDVLTDKSAHLAPTRYTDWLS' A
#
# COMPACT_ATOMS: atom_id res chain seq x y z
N MET A 1 -16.98 -6.26 -26.54
CA MET A 1 -16.14 -5.10 -26.15
C MET A 1 -15.31 -5.52 -24.94
N ARG A 2 -13.99 -5.28 -24.92
CA ARG A 2 -13.14 -5.52 -23.73
C ARG A 2 -12.84 -4.15 -23.10
N GLY A 3 -13.15 -3.99 -21.82
CA GLY A 3 -12.87 -2.78 -21.05
C GLY A 3 -11.75 -3.01 -20.03
N ILE A 4 -11.21 -1.92 -19.47
CA ILE A 4 -10.30 -1.95 -18.33
C ILE A 4 -11.14 -1.77 -17.06
N HIS A 5 -10.86 -2.55 -16.02
CA HIS A 5 -11.52 -2.45 -14.72
C HIS A 5 -10.47 -2.41 -13.60
N ASN A 6 -10.50 -1.37 -12.79
CA ASN A 6 -9.59 -1.20 -11.65
C ASN A 6 -10.19 -1.91 -10.43
N ILE A 7 -9.38 -2.73 -9.75
CA ILE A 7 -9.78 -3.50 -8.57
C ILE A 7 -8.76 -3.22 -7.46
N GLY A 8 -9.23 -2.99 -6.25
CA GLY A 8 -8.39 -2.75 -5.07
C GLY A 8 -8.91 -3.47 -3.82
N GLY A 9 -8.09 -3.55 -2.79
CA GLY A 9 -8.53 -3.95 -1.45
C GLY A 9 -9.28 -2.82 -0.74
N PRO A 10 -9.89 -3.09 0.43
CA PRO A 10 -10.74 -2.12 1.12
C PRO A 10 -9.95 -1.03 1.85
N GLU A 11 -8.62 -1.13 1.89
CA GLU A 11 -7.74 -0.30 2.70
C GLU A 11 -6.76 0.49 1.83
N VAL A 12 -6.44 1.71 2.26
CA VAL A 12 -5.46 2.58 1.64
C VAL A 12 -4.30 2.75 2.61
N PHE A 13 -3.09 2.45 2.13
CA PHE A 13 -1.87 2.54 2.92
C PHE A 13 -0.84 3.40 2.19
N SER A 14 -0.04 4.14 2.95
CA SER A 14 1.22 4.67 2.40
C SER A 14 2.23 3.53 2.22
N LEU A 15 3.24 3.74 1.37
CA LEU A 15 4.25 2.71 1.10
C LEU A 15 5.05 2.32 2.36
N ASP A 16 5.33 3.28 3.23
CA ASP A 16 6.03 3.04 4.49
C ASP A 16 5.15 2.32 5.52
N GLU A 17 3.84 2.53 5.51
CA GLU A 17 2.90 1.80 6.37
C GLU A 17 2.80 0.32 5.98
N LEU A 18 2.73 0.01 4.67
CA LEU A 18 2.79 -1.38 4.20
C LEU A 18 4.03 -2.10 4.74
N GLY A 19 5.20 -1.46 4.63
CA GLY A 19 6.45 -2.00 5.16
C GLY A 19 6.39 -2.26 6.67
N ARG A 20 5.87 -1.32 7.45
CA ARG A 20 5.73 -1.47 8.92
C ARG A 20 4.82 -2.64 9.28
N ILE A 21 3.67 -2.77 8.62
CA ILE A 21 2.73 -3.87 8.84
C ILE A 21 3.40 -5.21 8.53
N THR A 22 4.08 -5.33 7.40
CA THR A 22 4.77 -6.57 7.01
C THR A 22 5.85 -6.97 8.03
N LEU A 23 6.71 -6.04 8.44
CA LEU A 23 7.79 -6.34 9.40
C LEU A 23 7.22 -6.75 10.76
N SER A 24 6.23 -6.00 11.27
CA SER A 24 5.56 -6.32 12.53
C SER A 24 4.94 -7.72 12.51
N ARG A 25 4.24 -8.09 11.43
CA ARG A 25 3.64 -9.42 11.27
C ARG A 25 4.66 -10.54 11.21
N LYS A 26 5.86 -10.27 10.70
CA LYS A 26 6.97 -11.23 10.62
C LYS A 26 7.82 -11.29 11.90
N GLY A 27 7.50 -10.50 12.93
CA GLY A 27 8.33 -10.38 14.13
C GLY A 27 9.71 -9.74 13.86
N ASP A 28 9.81 -8.93 12.81
CA ASP A 28 11.03 -8.25 12.42
C ASP A 28 11.09 -6.86 13.06
N ASN A 29 12.16 -6.60 13.82
CA ASN A 29 12.32 -5.39 14.62
C ASN A 29 13.00 -4.24 13.87
N ARG A 30 13.25 -4.37 12.55
CA ARG A 30 13.79 -3.27 11.76
C ARG A 30 12.77 -2.14 11.65
N THR A 31 13.26 -0.90 11.68
CA THR A 31 12.43 0.30 11.55
C THR A 31 12.28 0.69 10.08
N VAL A 32 11.07 1.08 9.68
CA VAL A 32 10.81 1.68 8.37
C VAL A 32 10.82 3.19 8.50
N VAL A 33 11.68 3.84 7.73
CA VAL A 33 11.80 5.31 7.65
C VAL A 33 11.54 5.79 6.24
N THR A 34 10.93 6.96 6.09
CA THR A 34 10.81 7.63 4.79
C THR A 34 12.07 8.40 4.47
N ASP A 35 12.50 8.36 3.21
CA ASP A 35 13.62 9.16 2.72
C ASP A 35 13.08 10.28 1.81
N PRO A 36 13.06 11.53 2.27
CA PRO A 36 12.58 12.66 1.48
C PRO A 36 13.48 12.99 0.28
N THR A 37 14.66 12.37 0.19
CA THR A 37 15.62 12.55 -0.91
C THR A 37 15.57 11.41 -1.94
N ALA A 38 14.64 10.46 -1.79
CA ALA A 38 14.48 9.28 -2.66
C ALA A 38 13.95 9.58 -4.09
N GLY A 39 14.23 10.77 -4.63
CA GLY A 39 13.87 11.19 -5.98
C GLY A 39 12.39 11.05 -6.27
N MET A 40 12.06 10.37 -7.37
CA MET A 40 10.68 10.15 -7.83
C MET A 40 9.78 9.49 -6.76
N PHE A 41 10.33 8.66 -5.88
CA PHE A 41 9.56 8.01 -4.82
C PHE A 41 9.19 8.97 -3.68
N ALA A 42 10.00 10.01 -3.45
CA ALA A 42 9.71 11.05 -2.46
C ALA A 42 8.75 12.13 -3.00
N ALA A 43 8.57 12.21 -4.32
CA ALA A 43 7.68 13.20 -4.96
C ALA A 43 6.18 12.91 -4.74
N VAL A 44 5.85 11.66 -4.44
CA VAL A 44 4.50 11.12 -4.37
C VAL A 44 4.07 11.10 -2.90
N LYS A 45 3.09 11.94 -2.53
CA LYS A 45 2.58 12.04 -1.16
C LYS A 45 1.18 11.49 -1.04
N GLY A 46 0.89 10.84 0.08
CA GLY A 46 -0.44 10.35 0.40
C GLY A 46 -0.89 9.23 -0.52
N ASP A 47 -2.12 9.33 -1.02
CA ASP A 47 -2.87 8.28 -1.71
C ASP A 47 -2.96 8.47 -3.22
N VAL A 48 -2.07 9.26 -3.81
CA VAL A 48 -2.09 9.61 -5.24
C VAL A 48 -1.90 8.40 -6.17
N LEU A 49 -1.39 7.27 -5.66
CA LEU A 49 -1.31 6.00 -6.39
C LEU A 49 -2.56 5.12 -6.23
N THR A 50 -3.56 5.58 -5.49
CA THR A 50 -4.78 4.84 -5.19
C THR A 50 -5.94 5.36 -6.02
N ASP A 51 -6.47 4.51 -6.90
CA ASP A 51 -7.72 4.80 -7.60
C ASP A 51 -8.90 4.76 -6.62
N LYS A 52 -9.50 5.93 -6.36
CA LYS A 52 -10.65 6.09 -5.46
C LYS A 52 -11.96 5.55 -6.03
N SER A 53 -11.99 5.23 -7.33
CA SER A 53 -13.15 4.68 -8.02
C SER A 53 -12.98 3.19 -8.34
N ALA A 54 -11.91 2.55 -7.84
CA ALA A 54 -11.70 1.13 -8.02
C ALA A 54 -12.83 0.32 -7.36
N HIS A 55 -13.15 -0.82 -7.97
CA HIS A 55 -14.00 -1.80 -7.32
C HIS A 55 -13.26 -2.42 -6.14
N LEU A 56 -13.83 -2.31 -4.95
CA LEU A 56 -13.19 -2.79 -3.73
C LEU A 56 -13.58 -4.25 -3.45
N ALA A 57 -12.60 -5.14 -3.51
CA ALA A 57 -12.71 -6.50 -3.02
C ALA A 57 -12.64 -6.53 -1.47
N PRO A 58 -13.21 -7.54 -0.80
CA PRO A 58 -13.25 -7.59 0.66
C PRO A 58 -11.92 -7.98 1.33
N THR A 59 -10.95 -8.49 0.55
CA THR A 59 -9.69 -9.03 1.06
C THR A 59 -8.80 -7.91 1.61
N ARG A 60 -8.45 -8.00 2.89
CA ARG A 60 -7.54 -7.05 3.55
C ARG A 60 -6.09 -7.42 3.31
N TYR A 61 -5.19 -6.44 3.40
CA TYR A 61 -3.77 -6.71 3.22
C TYR A 61 -3.23 -7.70 4.26
N THR A 62 -3.70 -7.58 5.51
CA THR A 62 -3.28 -8.48 6.60
C THR A 62 -3.74 -9.92 6.43
N ASP A 63 -4.79 -10.16 5.64
CA ASP A 63 -5.28 -11.52 5.38
C ASP A 63 -4.24 -12.33 4.57
N TRP A 64 -3.44 -11.65 3.74
CA TRP A 64 -2.33 -12.27 2.99
C TRP A 64 -1.07 -12.52 3.82
N LEU A 65 -0.98 -11.93 5.01
CA LEU A 65 0.18 -12.07 5.90
C LEU A 65 0.01 -13.20 6.92
N SER A 66 -1.08 -13.96 6.80
CA SER A 66 -1.41 -15.13 7.64
C SER A 66 -0.74 -16.40 7.12
#